data_AF-A0A7K0FHN1-F1
#
_entry.id   AF-A0A7K0FHN1-F1
#
_cell.length_a   1.000
_cell.length_b   1.000
_cell.length_c   1.000
_cell.angle_alpha   90.00
_cell.angle_beta   90.00
_cell.angle_gamma   90.00
#
_symmetry.space_group_name_H-M   'P 1'
#
loop_
_entity.id
_entity.type
_entity.pdbx_description
1 polymer ?
#
loop_
_entity_poly.entity_id
_entity_poly.type
_entity_poly.pdbx_seq_one_letter_code
_entity_poly.pdbx_strand_id
1 'polypeptide(L)'
;MKIITWNCNMAFRKKARFILAHQPDILIIPECENIEKLNFPPDVPLPTAALWYGANQHKGLGVFSYSDYRFELMDCHNPDFKNVLPIAVTRGKTDFTLFAVWANNPEDKDGQYVTQVWKAINYYEKLLAETRTILIGDFNSNTIWDKPRREGNHSTVVSKLAEKGIYSVYHKFFNQEQGKEIHPTLFLYRHENRPYHLDYCFASNDFIEVLESVEVGTYEDWKIHSDHKPLMVTFGNLISKNNLNITTHA
;
A
#
# COMPACT_ATOMS: atom_id res chain seq x y z
N MET A 1 1.51 12.54 -7.78
CA MET A 1 1.14 11.11 -7.86
C MET A 1 0.20 10.80 -6.72
N LYS A 2 -1.07 10.49 -7.02
CA LYS A 2 -2.03 10.00 -6.02
C LYS A 2 -2.05 8.48 -6.03
N ILE A 3 -1.59 7.87 -4.95
CA ILE A 3 -1.60 6.42 -4.74
C ILE A 3 -2.62 6.08 -3.66
N ILE A 4 -3.46 5.09 -3.92
CA ILE A 4 -4.55 4.72 -3.01
C ILE A 4 -4.48 3.22 -2.75
N THR A 5 -4.66 2.80 -1.50
CA THR A 5 -4.97 1.41 -1.16
C THR A 5 -6.36 1.29 -0.59
N TRP A 6 -7.09 0.25 -0.99
CA TRP A 6 -8.38 -0.09 -0.41
C TRP A 6 -8.65 -1.59 -0.51
N ASN A 7 -8.65 -2.29 0.63
CA ASN A 7 -9.16 -3.66 0.67
C ASN A 7 -10.66 -3.63 0.36
N CYS A 8 -11.01 -4.04 -0.87
CA CYS A 8 -12.35 -3.87 -1.38
C CYS A 8 -13.32 -4.95 -0.89
N ASN A 9 -12.84 -5.99 -0.19
CA ASN A 9 -13.63 -7.15 0.22
C ASN A 9 -14.39 -7.75 -0.98
N MET A 10 -13.61 -8.15 -2.00
CA MET A 10 -14.05 -8.77 -3.25
C MET A 10 -15.02 -7.91 -4.08
N ALA A 11 -15.43 -8.44 -5.24
CA ALA A 11 -16.41 -7.84 -6.14
C ALA A 11 -16.07 -6.39 -6.56
N PHE A 12 -14.77 -6.11 -6.77
CA PHE A 12 -14.26 -4.81 -7.15
C PHE A 12 -14.97 -4.22 -8.39
N ARG A 13 -15.39 -5.07 -9.34
CA ARG A 13 -16.15 -4.65 -10.54
C ARG A 13 -17.43 -3.87 -10.22
N LYS A 14 -18.03 -4.11 -9.06
CA LYS A 14 -19.25 -3.43 -8.60
C LYS A 14 -18.97 -2.13 -7.83
N LYS A 15 -17.71 -1.92 -7.43
CA LYS A 15 -17.31 -0.91 -6.44
C LYS A 15 -16.30 0.11 -6.97
N ALA A 16 -15.67 -0.16 -8.12
CA ALA A 16 -14.62 0.69 -8.68
C ALA A 16 -15.03 2.16 -8.82
N ARG A 17 -16.28 2.46 -9.24
CA ARG A 17 -16.77 3.84 -9.38
C ARG A 17 -16.52 4.74 -8.16
N PHE A 18 -16.63 4.17 -6.95
CA PHE A 18 -16.54 4.94 -5.71
C PHE A 18 -15.10 5.35 -5.43
N ILE A 19 -14.16 4.43 -5.63
CA ILE A 19 -12.74 4.74 -5.41
C ILE A 19 -12.14 5.56 -6.55
N LEU A 20 -12.63 5.39 -7.78
CA LEU A 20 -12.18 6.15 -8.94
C LEU A 20 -12.67 7.59 -8.96
N ALA A 21 -13.72 7.93 -8.19
CA ALA A 21 -14.11 9.33 -7.96
C ALA A 21 -12.99 10.15 -7.31
N HIS A 22 -12.05 9.50 -6.59
CA HIS A 22 -10.89 10.15 -5.99
C HIS A 22 -9.72 10.37 -6.98
N GLN A 23 -9.86 9.90 -8.23
CA GLN A 23 -8.89 10.07 -9.32
C GLN A 23 -7.48 9.60 -8.95
N PRO A 24 -7.29 8.32 -8.59
CA PRO A 24 -5.95 7.77 -8.33
C PRO A 24 -5.10 7.75 -9.61
N ASP A 25 -3.79 7.96 -9.49
CA ASP A 25 -2.82 7.56 -10.51
C ASP A 25 -2.55 6.05 -10.46
N ILE A 26 -2.38 5.54 -9.23
CA ILE A 26 -2.11 4.13 -8.92
C ILE A 26 -3.06 3.68 -7.82
N LEU A 27 -3.66 2.51 -7.99
CA LEU A 27 -4.63 1.94 -7.08
C LEU A 27 -4.26 0.50 -6.72
N ILE A 28 -4.13 0.23 -5.42
CA ILE A 28 -3.78 -1.07 -4.84
C ILE A 28 -5.03 -1.63 -4.17
N ILE A 29 -5.50 -2.78 -4.61
CA ILE A 29 -6.73 -3.41 -4.14
C ILE A 29 -6.41 -4.79 -3.57
N PRO A 30 -6.21 -4.89 -2.24
CA PRO A 30 -6.31 -6.16 -1.54
C PRO A 30 -7.71 -6.78 -1.69
N GLU A 31 -7.76 -8.10 -1.66
CA GLU A 31 -8.96 -8.90 -1.90
C GLU A 31 -9.66 -8.61 -3.24
N CYS A 32 -8.91 -8.21 -4.27
CA CYS A 32 -9.44 -7.97 -5.60
C CYS A 32 -9.79 -9.27 -6.33
N GLU A 33 -10.92 -9.28 -7.04
CA GLU A 33 -11.16 -10.32 -8.03
C GLU A 33 -10.15 -10.23 -9.19
N ASN A 34 -9.94 -11.34 -9.90
CA ASN A 34 -9.02 -11.38 -11.03
C ASN A 34 -9.42 -10.38 -12.14
N ILE A 35 -8.42 -9.80 -12.82
CA ILE A 35 -8.59 -8.78 -13.86
C ILE A 35 -9.52 -9.26 -14.99
N GLU A 36 -9.47 -10.54 -15.38
CA GLU A 36 -10.33 -11.12 -16.43
C GLU A 36 -11.83 -11.06 -16.07
N LYS A 37 -12.17 -10.87 -14.79
CA LYS A 37 -13.55 -10.73 -14.31
C LYS A 37 -13.99 -9.27 -14.16
N LEU A 38 -13.09 -8.30 -14.36
CA LEU A 38 -13.38 -6.88 -14.23
C LEU A 38 -14.16 -6.36 -15.44
N ASN A 39 -15.45 -6.69 -15.46
CA ASN A 39 -16.41 -6.09 -16.37
C ASN A 39 -17.00 -4.85 -15.70
N PHE A 40 -16.34 -3.71 -15.90
CA PHE A 40 -16.83 -2.44 -15.38
C PHE A 40 -18.02 -1.91 -16.20
N PRO A 41 -18.96 -1.20 -15.56
CA PRO A 41 -19.98 -0.42 -16.27
C PRO A 41 -19.36 0.56 -17.27
N PRO A 42 -20.04 0.93 -18.38
CA PRO A 42 -19.49 1.82 -19.41
C PRO A 42 -19.03 3.20 -18.92
N ASP A 43 -19.61 3.69 -17.82
CA ASP A 43 -19.29 4.97 -17.17
C ASP A 43 -18.04 4.90 -16.27
N VAL A 44 -17.51 3.70 -16.03
CA VAL A 44 -16.35 3.48 -15.16
C VAL A 44 -15.11 3.32 -16.04
N PRO A 45 -14.07 4.16 -15.87
CA PRO A 45 -12.89 4.09 -16.70
C PRO A 45 -12.14 2.77 -16.50
N LEU A 46 -11.58 2.24 -17.59
CA LEU A 46 -10.68 1.09 -17.54
C LEU A 46 -9.28 1.55 -17.10
N PRO A 47 -8.53 0.71 -16.38
CA PRO A 47 -7.13 0.99 -16.08
C PRO A 47 -6.27 0.96 -17.36
N THR A 48 -5.27 1.83 -17.43
CA THR A 48 -4.29 1.88 -18.53
C THR A 48 -3.25 0.77 -18.44
N ALA A 49 -3.04 0.24 -17.24
CA ALA A 49 -2.23 -0.92 -16.95
C ALA A 49 -2.73 -1.60 -15.68
N ALA A 50 -2.56 -2.92 -15.60
CA ALA A 50 -2.96 -3.69 -14.44
C ALA A 50 -2.00 -4.85 -14.21
N LEU A 51 -1.79 -5.18 -12.94
CA LEU A 51 -1.10 -6.37 -12.47
C LEU A 51 -1.98 -7.01 -11.41
N TRP A 52 -2.13 -8.32 -11.43
CA TRP A 52 -2.88 -9.04 -10.41
C TRP A 52 -2.16 -10.32 -10.03
N TYR A 53 -2.18 -10.63 -8.75
CA TYR A 53 -1.58 -11.83 -8.20
C TYR A 53 -2.54 -12.52 -7.22
N GLY A 54 -2.68 -13.83 -7.35
CA GLY A 54 -3.52 -14.63 -6.47
C GLY A 54 -3.84 -16.00 -7.04
N ALA A 55 -4.14 -16.96 -6.17
CA ALA A 55 -4.59 -18.31 -6.58
C ALA A 55 -6.11 -18.39 -6.72
N ASN A 56 -6.87 -17.56 -5.98
CA ASN A 56 -8.32 -17.53 -6.04
C ASN A 56 -8.77 -16.43 -7.01
N GLN A 57 -9.46 -16.83 -8.07
CA GLN A 57 -9.98 -15.93 -9.11
C GLN A 57 -10.95 -14.85 -8.59
N HIS A 58 -11.45 -14.97 -7.36
CA HIS A 58 -12.34 -14.02 -6.72
C HIS A 58 -11.65 -13.15 -5.66
N LYS A 59 -10.41 -13.47 -5.29
CA LYS A 59 -9.71 -12.86 -4.16
C LYS A 59 -8.18 -12.97 -4.30
N GLY A 60 -7.55 -11.86 -4.64
CA GLY A 60 -6.11 -11.69 -4.77
C GLY A 60 -5.70 -10.24 -4.49
N LEU A 61 -4.55 -9.83 -5.02
CA LEU A 61 -4.05 -8.46 -4.91
C LEU A 61 -3.96 -7.85 -6.31
N GLY A 62 -4.74 -6.80 -6.55
CA GLY A 62 -4.73 -6.03 -7.80
C GLY A 62 -3.95 -4.72 -7.65
N VAL A 63 -3.18 -4.36 -8.68
CA VAL A 63 -2.50 -3.07 -8.83
C VAL A 63 -2.89 -2.49 -10.18
N PHE A 64 -3.47 -1.29 -10.17
CA PHE A 64 -4.04 -0.66 -11.35
C PHE A 64 -3.46 0.73 -11.56
N SER A 65 -3.18 1.09 -12.81
CA SER A 65 -2.84 2.45 -13.20
C SER A 65 -4.03 3.08 -13.89
N TYR A 66 -4.27 4.34 -13.58
CA TYR A 66 -5.21 5.21 -14.31
C TYR A 66 -4.46 6.43 -14.90
N SER A 67 -3.15 6.28 -15.08
CA SER A 67 -2.28 7.25 -15.75
C SER A 67 -1.20 6.54 -16.57
N ASP A 68 0.01 7.08 -16.68
CA ASP A 68 1.06 6.53 -17.55
C ASP A 68 1.91 5.43 -16.90
N TYR A 69 1.71 5.18 -15.60
CA TYR A 69 2.48 4.18 -14.87
C TYR A 69 2.30 2.76 -15.44
N ARG A 70 3.38 1.98 -15.42
CA ARG A 70 3.40 0.56 -15.79
C ARG A 70 3.98 -0.26 -14.66
N PHE A 71 3.59 -1.52 -14.59
CA PHE A 71 3.94 -2.44 -13.53
C PHE A 71 4.59 -3.69 -14.09
N GLU A 72 5.67 -4.10 -13.46
CA GLU A 72 6.33 -5.38 -13.72
C GLU A 72 6.59 -6.07 -12.39
N LEU A 73 6.06 -7.28 -12.21
CA LEU A 73 6.43 -8.13 -11.07
C LEU A 73 7.89 -8.52 -11.25
N MET A 74 8.75 -8.15 -10.31
CA MET A 74 10.18 -8.44 -10.43
C MET A 74 10.46 -9.95 -10.34
N ASP A 75 11.40 -10.45 -11.14
CA ASP A 75 11.78 -11.88 -11.19
C ASP A 75 12.21 -12.47 -9.84
N CYS A 76 12.71 -11.62 -8.95
CA CYS A 76 13.12 -12.03 -7.60
C CYS A 76 11.96 -12.31 -6.65
N HIS A 77 10.71 -12.11 -7.09
CA HIS A 77 9.51 -12.38 -6.32
C HIS A 77 9.52 -13.82 -5.78
N ASN A 78 9.42 -13.95 -4.46
CA ASN A 78 9.30 -15.20 -3.74
C ASN A 78 7.83 -15.50 -3.41
N PRO A 79 7.21 -16.53 -4.03
CA PRO A 79 5.82 -16.92 -3.80
C PRO A 79 5.49 -17.31 -2.36
N ASP A 80 6.48 -17.67 -1.53
CA ASP A 80 6.28 -18.04 -0.13
C ASP A 80 5.70 -16.88 0.70
N PHE A 81 5.92 -15.63 0.28
CA PHE A 81 5.36 -14.43 0.92
C PHE A 81 3.99 -14.01 0.35
N LYS A 82 3.36 -14.88 -0.45
CA LYS A 82 2.05 -14.71 -1.10
C LYS A 82 1.88 -13.35 -1.79
N ASN A 83 1.33 -12.37 -1.08
CA ASN A 83 0.92 -11.08 -1.65
C ASN A 83 1.74 -9.91 -1.10
N VAL A 84 3.03 -10.14 -0.82
CA VAL A 84 4.02 -9.06 -0.66
C VAL A 84 4.85 -9.00 -1.95
N LEU A 85 4.39 -8.19 -2.90
CA LEU A 85 4.84 -8.24 -4.29
C LEU A 85 5.85 -7.12 -4.58
N PRO A 86 7.12 -7.42 -4.91
CA PRO A 86 8.06 -6.43 -5.41
C PRO A 86 7.74 -6.09 -6.87
N ILE A 87 7.39 -4.85 -7.14
CA ILE A 87 6.93 -4.37 -8.44
C ILE A 87 7.82 -3.21 -8.87
N ALA A 88 8.36 -3.28 -10.08
CA ALA A 88 8.96 -2.13 -10.74
C ALA A 88 7.83 -1.26 -11.30
N VAL A 89 7.78 0.00 -10.85
CA VAL A 89 6.83 1.00 -11.35
C VAL A 89 7.58 1.97 -12.26
N THR A 90 7.16 2.05 -13.52
CA THR A 90 7.88 2.82 -14.55
C THR A 90 6.96 3.73 -15.37
N ARG A 91 7.55 4.57 -16.24
CA ARG A 91 6.90 5.42 -17.27
C ARG A 91 6.04 6.58 -16.77
N GLY A 92 5.81 6.69 -15.47
CA GLY A 92 5.22 7.89 -14.89
C GLY A 92 6.26 9.00 -14.69
N LYS A 93 5.95 9.94 -13.79
CA LYS A 93 6.86 11.07 -13.50
C LYS A 93 8.18 10.65 -12.86
N THR A 94 8.14 9.57 -12.09
CA THR A 94 9.30 8.96 -11.45
C THR A 94 9.13 7.44 -11.44
N ASP A 95 10.19 6.72 -11.77
CA ASP A 95 10.27 5.28 -11.56
C ASP A 95 10.61 4.97 -10.09
N PHE A 96 10.03 3.91 -9.54
CA PHE A 96 10.25 3.50 -8.16
C PHE A 96 9.94 2.01 -7.93
N THR A 97 10.44 1.47 -6.82
CA THR A 97 10.10 0.13 -6.35
C THR A 97 8.84 0.21 -5.48
N LEU A 98 7.80 -0.52 -5.86
CA LEU A 98 6.57 -0.67 -5.10
C LEU A 98 6.52 -2.06 -4.48
N PHE A 99 6.22 -2.15 -3.19
CA PHE A 99 5.73 -3.37 -2.57
C PHE A 99 4.22 -3.25 -2.36
N ALA A 100 3.45 -3.94 -3.19
CA ALA A 100 2.02 -4.08 -2.93
C ALA A 100 1.82 -5.15 -1.86
N VAL A 101 1.05 -4.83 -0.81
CA VAL A 101 0.92 -5.67 0.39
C VAL A 101 -0.52 -6.12 0.61
N TRP A 102 -0.71 -7.43 0.78
CA TRP A 102 -1.87 -8.00 1.44
C TRP A 102 -1.43 -9.13 2.37
N ALA A 103 -1.24 -8.80 3.65
CA ALA A 103 -0.67 -9.71 4.64
C ALA A 103 -1.71 -10.74 5.13
N ASN A 104 -1.89 -11.80 4.35
CA ASN A 104 -2.73 -12.94 4.70
C ASN A 104 -2.24 -14.21 4.00
N ASN A 105 -1.57 -15.07 4.76
CA ASN A 105 -1.05 -16.37 4.32
C ASN A 105 -1.47 -17.45 5.33
N PRO A 106 -2.71 -17.95 5.27
CA PRO A 106 -3.20 -18.95 6.22
C PRO A 106 -2.43 -20.29 6.17
N GLU A 107 -1.71 -20.55 5.08
CA GLU A 107 -0.90 -21.76 4.90
C GLU A 107 0.43 -21.73 5.68
N ASP A 108 0.94 -20.54 6.01
CA ASP A 108 2.17 -20.39 6.80
C ASP A 108 1.89 -20.51 8.30
N LYS A 109 2.32 -21.63 8.89
CA LYS A 109 2.14 -21.93 10.32
C LYS A 109 2.98 -21.07 11.24
N ASP A 110 4.09 -20.50 10.77
CA ASP A 110 4.99 -19.67 11.57
C ASP A 110 4.47 -18.22 11.71
N GLY A 111 3.58 -17.79 10.81
CA GLY A 111 2.88 -16.52 10.98
C GLY A 111 2.10 -16.06 9.77
N GLN A 112 0.78 -16.10 9.87
CA GLN A 112 -0.14 -15.90 8.76
C GLN A 112 -0.37 -14.43 8.34
N TYR A 113 0.01 -13.45 9.16
CA TYR A 113 -0.30 -12.02 8.93
C TYR A 113 0.98 -11.19 8.82
N VAL A 114 1.21 -10.22 9.72
CA VAL A 114 2.38 -9.32 9.70
C VAL A 114 3.73 -10.01 9.61
N THR A 115 3.85 -11.24 10.10
CA THR A 115 5.08 -12.03 9.96
C THR A 115 5.43 -12.28 8.49
N GLN A 116 4.46 -12.33 7.58
CA GLN A 116 4.70 -12.36 6.13
C GLN A 116 5.43 -11.11 5.65
N VAL A 117 4.97 -9.94 6.09
CA VAL A 117 5.62 -8.66 5.77
C VAL A 117 7.03 -8.65 6.36
N TRP A 118 7.21 -9.08 7.60
CA TRP A 118 8.52 -9.22 8.24
C TRP A 118 9.48 -10.12 7.45
N LYS A 119 9.04 -11.33 7.08
CA LYS A 119 9.85 -12.26 6.29
C LYS A 119 10.21 -11.65 4.92
N ALA A 120 9.25 -11.00 4.26
CA ALA A 120 9.44 -10.38 2.95
C ALA A 120 10.43 -9.22 2.99
N ILE A 121 10.33 -8.27 3.94
CA ILE A 121 11.26 -7.13 4.01
C ILE A 121 12.70 -7.56 4.33
N ASN A 122 12.88 -8.67 5.05
CA ASN A 122 14.20 -9.25 5.28
C ASN A 122 14.74 -9.95 4.03
N TYR A 123 13.91 -10.68 3.29
CA TYR A 123 14.31 -11.32 2.04
C TYR A 123 14.65 -10.31 0.93
N TYR A 124 13.82 -9.27 0.79
CA TYR A 124 13.98 -8.20 -0.22
C TYR A 124 14.84 -7.04 0.28
N GLU A 125 15.68 -7.22 1.29
CA GLU A 125 16.43 -6.14 1.93
C GLU A 125 17.23 -5.27 0.93
N LYS A 126 17.74 -5.87 -0.15
CA LYS A 126 18.49 -5.18 -1.20
C LYS A 126 17.64 -4.28 -2.10
N LEU A 127 16.33 -4.51 -2.15
CA LEU A 127 15.37 -3.70 -2.92
C LEU A 127 14.80 -2.54 -2.08
N LEU A 128 14.91 -2.62 -0.75
CA LEU A 128 14.49 -1.56 0.17
C LEU A 128 15.53 -0.44 0.18
N ALA A 129 15.41 0.47 -0.78
CA ALA A 129 16.29 1.62 -0.92
C ALA A 129 15.76 2.82 -0.13
N GLU A 130 16.69 3.65 0.36
CA GLU A 130 16.40 4.92 1.05
C GLU A 130 15.73 5.97 0.16
N THR A 131 15.67 5.72 -1.15
CA THR A 131 14.95 6.55 -2.12
C THR A 131 14.08 5.69 -3.01
N ARG A 132 13.04 6.28 -3.59
CA ARG A 132 12.17 5.66 -4.60
C ARG A 132 11.64 4.28 -4.19
N THR A 133 11.20 4.14 -2.94
CA THR A 133 10.59 2.91 -2.42
C THR A 133 9.28 3.24 -1.74
N ILE A 134 8.21 2.52 -2.11
CA ILE A 134 6.90 2.59 -1.46
C ILE A 134 6.45 1.18 -1.11
N LEU A 135 5.93 0.98 0.10
CA LEU A 135 5.18 -0.21 0.48
C LEU A 135 3.77 0.21 0.85
N ILE A 136 2.75 -0.35 0.22
CA ILE A 136 1.37 0.08 0.45
C ILE A 136 0.40 -1.09 0.34
N GLY A 137 -0.60 -1.12 1.22
CA GLY A 137 -1.60 -2.18 1.21
C GLY A 137 -2.23 -2.44 2.57
N ASP A 138 -2.83 -3.62 2.70
CA ASP A 138 -3.40 -4.14 3.95
C ASP A 138 -2.34 -4.99 4.67
N PHE A 139 -1.80 -4.46 5.76
CA PHE A 139 -0.75 -5.11 6.54
C PHE A 139 -1.32 -6.05 7.61
N ASN A 140 -2.65 -6.06 7.79
CA ASN A 140 -3.37 -6.89 8.76
C ASN A 140 -2.69 -6.92 10.14
N SER A 141 -2.27 -5.74 10.60
CA SER A 141 -1.42 -5.59 11.78
C SER A 141 -1.46 -4.17 12.33
N ASN A 142 -1.11 -4.05 13.60
CA ASN A 142 -0.97 -2.78 14.30
C ASN A 142 -0.13 -3.04 15.57
N THR A 143 0.62 -2.03 16.04
CA THR A 143 1.41 -2.10 17.27
C THR A 143 0.61 -2.55 18.50
N ILE A 144 -0.70 -2.23 18.58
CA ILE A 144 -1.55 -2.64 19.72
C ILE A 144 -1.63 -4.16 19.92
N TRP A 145 -1.28 -4.97 18.91
CA TRP A 145 -1.29 -6.43 18.97
C TRP A 145 0.10 -7.05 19.03
N ASP A 146 1.15 -6.24 19.19
CA ASP A 146 2.49 -6.76 19.30
C ASP A 146 2.63 -7.69 20.51
N LYS A 147 3.36 -8.78 20.30
CA LYS A 147 3.65 -9.78 21.33
C LYS A 147 5.13 -9.72 21.68
N PRO A 148 5.52 -9.59 22.97
CA PRO A 148 6.91 -9.36 23.38
C PRO A 148 7.95 -10.36 22.87
N ARG A 149 7.56 -11.59 22.53
CA ARG A 149 8.47 -12.67 22.09
C ARG A 149 8.39 -13.00 20.60
N ARG A 150 7.61 -12.23 19.83
CA ARG A 150 7.44 -12.47 18.39
C ARG A 150 8.27 -11.49 17.60
N GLU A 151 9.35 -11.97 16.98
CA GLU A 151 10.23 -11.14 16.15
C GLU A 151 9.53 -10.55 14.93
N GLY A 152 8.64 -11.30 14.27
CA GLY A 152 7.86 -10.80 13.14
C GLY A 152 6.54 -10.19 13.59
N ASN A 153 6.58 -8.98 14.14
CA ASN A 153 5.43 -8.19 14.60
C ASN A 153 5.35 -6.83 13.89
N HIS A 154 4.41 -5.95 14.26
CA HIS A 154 4.25 -4.67 13.55
C HIS A 154 5.40 -3.70 13.86
N SER A 155 5.73 -3.49 15.14
CA SER A 155 6.78 -2.53 15.50
C SER A 155 8.16 -2.91 14.95
N THR A 156 8.44 -4.21 14.82
CA THR A 156 9.69 -4.69 14.20
C THR A 156 9.74 -4.38 12.70
N VAL A 157 8.63 -4.57 11.97
CA VAL A 157 8.51 -4.12 10.57
C VAL A 157 8.76 -2.62 10.46
N VAL A 158 8.13 -1.81 11.32
CA VAL A 158 8.33 -0.35 11.35
C VAL A 158 9.79 0.01 11.59
N SER A 159 10.44 -0.60 12.59
CA SER A 159 11.85 -0.35 12.90
C SER A 159 12.79 -0.72 11.76
N LYS A 160 12.57 -1.89 11.14
CA LYS A 160 13.41 -2.37 10.03
C LYS A 160 13.27 -1.52 8.77
N LEU A 161 12.07 -1.02 8.49
CA LEU A 161 11.86 -0.04 7.41
C LEU A 161 12.52 1.30 7.73
N ALA A 162 12.44 1.76 8.99
CA ALA A 162 13.08 3.00 9.42
C ALA A 162 14.61 2.96 9.31
N GLU A 163 15.24 1.80 9.56
CA GLU A 163 16.69 1.57 9.31
C GLU A 163 17.07 1.77 7.83
N LYS A 164 16.11 1.65 6.91
CA LYS A 164 16.29 1.86 5.47
C LYS A 164 15.83 3.25 5.01
N GLY A 165 15.50 4.16 5.94
CA GLY A 165 14.96 5.48 5.59
C GLY A 165 13.56 5.44 4.98
N ILE A 166 12.79 4.39 5.29
CA ILE A 166 11.41 4.20 4.85
C ILE A 166 10.47 4.34 6.06
N TYR A 167 9.50 5.25 5.98
CA TYR A 167 8.66 5.62 7.13
C TYR A 167 7.17 5.51 6.80
N SER A 168 6.34 5.29 7.82
CA SER A 168 4.89 5.35 7.66
C SER A 168 4.46 6.79 7.33
N VAL A 169 3.86 6.94 6.16
CA VAL A 169 3.38 8.21 5.62
C VAL A 169 2.30 8.81 6.51
N TYR A 170 1.37 7.98 6.98
CA TYR A 170 0.29 8.41 7.89
C TYR A 170 0.84 9.04 9.17
N HIS A 171 1.75 8.33 9.84
CA HIS A 171 2.32 8.79 11.11
C HIS A 171 3.15 10.05 10.95
N LYS A 172 3.91 10.17 9.84
CA LYS A 172 4.66 11.39 9.51
C LYS A 172 3.72 12.58 9.26
N PHE A 173 2.65 12.39 8.50
CA PHE A 173 1.72 13.46 8.13
C PHE A 173 0.91 13.99 9.31
N PHE A 174 0.32 13.09 10.10
CA PHE A 174 -0.53 13.47 11.22
C PHE A 174 0.25 13.67 12.54
N ASN A 175 1.57 13.48 12.53
CA ASN A 175 2.42 13.52 13.71
C ASN A 175 1.88 12.64 14.86
N GLN A 176 1.56 11.38 14.53
CA GLN A 176 1.02 10.40 15.49
C GLN A 176 2.06 9.34 15.83
N GLU A 177 1.90 8.75 17.02
CA GLU A 177 2.67 7.59 17.44
C GLU A 177 2.04 6.31 16.90
N GLN A 178 2.89 5.31 16.60
CA GLN A 178 2.45 3.96 16.21
C GLN A 178 1.52 3.36 17.26
N GLY A 179 0.39 2.80 16.82
CA GLY A 179 -0.64 2.23 17.71
C GLY A 179 -1.55 3.25 18.40
N LYS A 180 -1.43 4.55 18.07
CA LYS A 180 -2.33 5.63 18.53
C LYS A 180 -3.08 6.28 17.38
N GLU A 181 -3.28 5.56 16.27
CA GLU A 181 -3.92 6.07 15.08
C GLU A 181 -5.38 6.48 15.36
N ILE A 182 -5.71 7.76 15.20
CA ILE A 182 -7.08 8.27 15.40
C ILE A 182 -8.01 8.00 14.20
N HIS A 183 -7.46 7.73 13.01
CA HIS A 183 -8.24 7.47 11.80
C HIS A 183 -8.19 5.97 11.46
N PRO A 184 -9.26 5.20 11.69
CA PRO A 184 -9.29 3.76 11.42
C PRO A 184 -9.42 3.50 9.92
N THR A 185 -8.74 2.47 9.43
CA THR A 185 -8.88 1.97 8.04
C THR A 185 -9.70 0.69 7.96
N LEU A 186 -10.00 0.03 9.09
CA LEU A 186 -10.91 -1.12 9.21
C LEU A 186 -11.94 -0.87 10.33
N PHE A 187 -13.18 -1.29 10.08
CA PHE A 187 -14.20 -1.49 11.12
C PHE A 187 -14.64 -2.95 11.10
N LEU A 188 -14.23 -3.74 12.09
CA LEU A 188 -14.43 -5.19 12.09
C LEU A 188 -15.93 -5.54 12.01
N TYR A 189 -16.30 -6.36 11.02
CA TYR A 189 -17.70 -6.67 10.68
C TYR A 189 -18.56 -5.45 10.33
N ARG A 190 -17.92 -4.34 9.92
CA ARG A 190 -18.55 -3.04 9.68
C ARG A 190 -19.19 -2.44 10.93
N HIS A 191 -18.73 -2.83 12.13
CA HIS A 191 -19.20 -2.26 13.37
C HIS A 191 -18.37 -1.04 13.74
N GLU A 192 -19.02 0.12 13.86
CA GLU A 192 -18.38 1.41 14.18
C GLU A 192 -17.58 1.37 15.49
N ASN A 193 -18.04 0.59 16.47
CA ASN A 193 -17.37 0.43 17.76
C ASN A 193 -16.22 -0.60 17.77
N ARG A 194 -15.78 -1.08 16.60
CA ARG A 194 -14.62 -1.97 16.44
C ARG A 194 -13.61 -1.43 15.40
N PRO A 195 -13.08 -0.21 15.60
CA PRO A 195 -12.14 0.42 14.67
C PRO A 195 -10.71 -0.10 14.83
N TYR A 196 -9.99 -0.22 13.71
CA TYR A 196 -8.55 -0.53 13.65
C TYR A 196 -7.88 0.20 12.48
N HIS A 197 -6.58 0.45 12.56
CA HIS A 197 -5.77 0.98 11.45
C HIS A 197 -4.84 -0.12 10.95
N LEU A 198 -5.14 -0.71 9.79
CA LEU A 198 -4.45 -1.88 9.23
C LEU A 198 -3.89 -1.66 7.82
N ASP A 199 -4.49 -0.75 7.06
CA ASP A 199 -4.01 -0.33 5.76
C ASP A 199 -2.97 0.78 5.93
N TYR A 200 -1.75 0.56 5.42
CA TYR A 200 -0.63 1.49 5.56
C TYR A 200 -0.01 1.84 4.22
N CYS A 201 0.61 3.02 4.18
CA CYS A 201 1.59 3.41 3.18
C CYS A 201 2.90 3.76 3.90
N PHE A 202 3.97 3.06 3.57
CA PHE A 202 5.34 3.36 3.95
C PHE A 202 6.08 3.88 2.72
N ALA A 203 6.86 4.94 2.87
CA ALA A 203 7.59 5.52 1.74
C ALA A 203 8.99 5.97 2.17
N SER A 204 9.92 5.91 1.24
CA SER A 204 11.27 6.43 1.38
C SER A 204 11.28 7.95 1.61
N ASN A 205 12.36 8.46 2.19
CA ASN A 205 12.47 9.87 2.60
C ASN A 205 12.19 10.86 1.47
N ASP A 206 12.64 10.58 0.25
CA ASP A 206 12.41 11.44 -0.92
C ASP A 206 10.90 11.59 -1.24
N PHE A 207 10.10 10.54 -1.06
CA PHE A 207 8.64 10.64 -1.16
C PHE A 207 8.02 11.39 0.02
N ILE A 208 8.53 11.18 1.24
CA ILE A 208 8.06 11.90 2.44
C ILE A 208 8.31 13.42 2.31
N GLU A 209 9.46 13.83 1.76
CA GLU A 209 9.81 15.25 1.54
C GLU A 209 8.85 15.99 0.61
N VAL A 210 8.17 15.27 -0.29
CA VAL A 210 7.19 15.84 -1.22
C VAL A 210 5.76 15.42 -0.90
N LEU A 211 5.50 14.93 0.30
CA LEU A 211 4.16 14.51 0.72
C LEU A 211 3.20 15.71 0.76
N GLU A 212 2.12 15.65 -0.01
CA GLU A 212 1.13 16.73 -0.12
C GLU A 212 -0.10 16.47 0.74
N SER A 213 -0.65 15.24 0.72
CA SER A 213 -1.82 14.88 1.53
C SER A 213 -1.86 13.41 1.92
N VAL A 214 -2.49 13.15 3.08
CA VAL A 214 -2.92 11.83 3.52
C VAL A 214 -4.37 11.92 3.96
N GLU A 215 -5.23 11.08 3.38
CA GLU A 215 -6.66 11.05 3.65
C GLU A 215 -7.11 9.61 3.91
N VAL A 216 -8.01 9.43 4.88
CA VAL A 216 -8.65 8.14 5.19
C VAL A 216 -10.14 8.29 4.97
N GLY A 217 -10.76 7.36 4.25
CA GLY A 217 -12.21 7.40 4.01
C GLY A 217 -13.02 7.31 5.30
N THR A 218 -14.16 8.00 5.35
CA THR A 218 -15.06 8.00 6.51
C THR A 218 -15.78 6.67 6.68
N TYR A 219 -16.29 6.40 7.88
CA TYR A 219 -17.09 5.19 8.13
C TYR A 219 -18.41 5.21 7.34
N GLU A 220 -19.10 6.35 7.36
CA GLU A 220 -20.42 6.58 6.76
C GLU A 220 -20.42 6.27 5.26
N ASP A 221 -19.44 6.79 4.54
CA ASP A 221 -19.38 6.69 3.08
C ASP A 221 -19.00 5.27 2.63
N TRP A 222 -18.18 4.57 3.42
CA TRP A 222 -17.51 3.36 2.94
C TRP A 222 -18.04 2.06 3.55
N LYS A 223 -18.73 2.08 4.70
CA LYS A 223 -19.21 0.86 5.40
C LYS A 223 -20.12 -0.03 4.54
N ILE A 224 -20.84 0.56 3.58
CA ILE A 224 -21.71 -0.20 2.68
C ILE A 224 -20.90 -1.02 1.66
N HIS A 225 -19.69 -0.56 1.31
CA HIS A 225 -18.86 -1.13 0.24
C HIS A 225 -17.85 -2.16 0.75
N SER A 226 -17.23 -1.89 1.90
CA SER A 226 -16.25 -2.74 2.56
C SER A 226 -16.22 -2.45 4.06
N ASP A 227 -15.75 -3.41 4.87
CA ASP A 227 -15.32 -3.16 6.24
C ASP A 227 -14.07 -2.29 6.31
N HIS A 228 -13.27 -2.24 5.24
CA HIS A 228 -12.15 -1.32 5.11
C HIS A 228 -12.54 0.03 4.48
N LYS A 229 -11.71 1.04 4.74
CA LYS A 229 -11.75 2.40 4.21
C LYS A 229 -10.50 2.64 3.38
N PRO A 230 -10.57 3.42 2.30
CA PRO A 230 -9.38 3.72 1.51
C PRO A 230 -8.41 4.59 2.30
N LEU A 231 -7.12 4.27 2.20
CA LEU A 231 -6.02 5.16 2.54
C LEU A 231 -5.49 5.79 1.25
N MET A 232 -5.54 7.11 1.18
CA MET A 232 -5.23 7.89 0.00
C MET A 232 -4.04 8.80 0.29
N VAL A 233 -3.02 8.74 -0.55
CA VAL A 233 -1.77 9.47 -0.37
C VAL A 233 -1.44 10.23 -1.65
N THR A 234 -1.17 11.53 -1.53
CA THR A 234 -0.74 12.35 -2.65
C THR A 234 0.69 12.81 -2.43
N PHE A 235 1.56 12.50 -3.39
CA PHE A 235 2.93 12.98 -3.46
C PHE A 235 3.08 14.03 -4.58
N GLY A 236 3.85 15.07 -4.31
CA GLY A 236 4.31 16.03 -5.31
C GLY A 236 5.33 15.43 -6.26
N ASN A 237 5.98 16.29 -7.05
CA ASN A 237 7.05 15.86 -7.95
C ASN A 237 8.36 15.71 -7.16
N LEU A 238 9.04 14.57 -7.28
CA LEU A 238 10.38 14.41 -6.72
C LEU A 238 11.34 15.42 -7.37
N ILE A 239 11.99 16.24 -6.55
CA ILE A 239 12.98 17.19 -7.04
C ILE A 239 14.27 16.42 -7.34
N SER A 240 14.75 16.50 -8.58
CA SER A 240 16.07 15.99 -8.93
C SER A 240 17.13 16.82 -8.19
N LYS A 241 17.89 16.23 -7.26
CA LYS A 241 18.99 16.89 -6.50
C LYS A 241 20.18 17.34 -7.38
N ASN A 242 20.01 17.50 -8.69
CA ASN A 242 21.07 17.89 -9.62
C ASN A 242 21.26 19.40 -9.82
N ASN A 243 20.55 20.28 -9.08
CA ASN A 243 20.65 21.74 -9.23
C ASN A 243 21.19 22.50 -8.01
N LEU A 244 21.74 21.83 -7.00
CA LEU A 244 22.47 22.49 -5.91
C LEU A 244 23.96 22.20 -6.05
N ASN A 245 24.65 22.84 -7.01
CA ASN A 245 26.12 23.05 -7.00
C ASN A 245 26.60 23.92 -8.18
N ILE A 246 25.90 24.99 -8.52
CA ILE A 246 26.49 26.05 -9.35
C ILE A 246 26.11 27.40 -8.75
N THR A 247 27.12 28.26 -8.58
CA THR A 247 27.14 29.60 -7.94
C THR A 247 27.24 29.55 -6.40
N THR A 248 28.27 30.09 -5.72
CA THR A 248 29.22 31.18 -6.04
C THR A 248 30.56 31.01 -5.32
N HIS A 249 31.65 30.86 -6.08
CA HIS A 249 32.96 31.40 -5.72
C HIS A 249 33.57 32.03 -6.97
N ALA A 250 33.36 33.33 -7.12
CA ALA A 250 34.18 34.28 -7.87
C ALA A 250 33.92 35.66 -7.28
#